data_AF-A0A952A9X0-F1
#
_entry.id   AF-A0A952A9X0-F1
#
_cell.length_a   1.000
_cell.length_b   1.000
_cell.length_c   1.000
_cell.angle_alpha   90.00
_cell.angle_beta   90.00
_cell.angle_gamma   90.00
#
_symmetry.space_group_name_H-M   'P 1'
#
loop_
_entity.id
_entity.type
_entity.pdbx_description
1 polymer ?
#
loop_
_entity_poly.entity_id
_entity_poly.type
_entity_poly.pdbx_seq_one_letter_code
_entity_poly.pdbx_strand_id
1 'polypeptide(L)'
;MLNKLLQFLEIDDATRAHARLLWATIGPQTDSIVERFYERVHEARITRHINSPAISRLKVKQKAHWAALFDSNFDDDYANSVRRIGLAHRDIALDPLWHVAGYMAIKIQMTEAVAASELTPLEKNRLLRTLDKYVAIDMGLALSAYNAAVLD
;
A
#
# COMPACT_ATOMS: atom_id res chain seq x y z
N MET A 1 -11.99 -1.57 -16.40
CA MET A 1 -11.96 -2.45 -15.21
C MET A 1 -11.86 -1.63 -13.93
N LEU A 2 -10.86 -0.75 -13.80
CA LEU A 2 -10.63 0.08 -12.59
C LEU A 2 -11.88 0.83 -12.10
N ASN A 3 -12.58 1.59 -12.96
CA ASN A 3 -13.81 2.29 -12.56
C ASN A 3 -14.89 1.36 -11.97
N LYS A 4 -15.00 0.12 -12.46
CA LYS A 4 -15.95 -0.87 -11.89
C LYS A 4 -15.53 -1.30 -10.48
N LEU A 5 -14.23 -1.45 -10.23
CA LEU A 5 -13.70 -1.78 -8.90
C LEU A 5 -13.88 -0.61 -7.93
N LEU A 6 -13.63 0.62 -8.37
CA LEU A 6 -13.87 1.82 -7.57
C LEU A 6 -15.35 1.94 -7.18
N GLN A 7 -16.26 1.72 -8.14
CA GLN A 7 -17.70 1.71 -7.86
C GLN A 7 -18.10 0.57 -6.92
N PHE A 8 -17.57 -0.64 -7.13
CA PHE A 8 -17.87 -1.81 -6.30
C PHE A 8 -17.43 -1.62 -4.84
N LEU A 9 -16.29 -0.96 -4.63
CA LEU A 9 -15.81 -0.61 -3.29
C LEU A 9 -16.37 0.73 -2.78
N GLU A 10 -17.29 1.35 -3.49
CA GLU A 10 -17.89 2.64 -3.12
C GLU A 10 -16.81 3.71 -2.84
N ILE A 11 -15.81 3.83 -3.72
CA ILE A 11 -14.79 4.89 -3.65
C ILE A 11 -15.35 6.12 -4.36
N ASP A 12 -16.07 6.92 -3.59
CA ASP A 12 -16.65 8.22 -3.96
C ASP A 12 -15.81 9.39 -3.41
N ASP A 13 -16.26 10.62 -3.65
CA ASP A 13 -15.57 11.84 -3.20
C ASP A 13 -15.44 11.90 -1.68
N ALA A 14 -16.42 11.38 -0.94
CA ALA A 14 -16.35 11.28 0.52
C ALA A 14 -15.23 10.34 0.95
N THR A 15 -15.12 9.16 0.32
CA THR A 15 -14.03 8.21 0.58
C THR A 15 -12.67 8.79 0.21
N ARG A 16 -12.57 9.58 -0.87
CA ARG A 16 -11.34 10.31 -1.23
C ARG A 16 -10.97 11.38 -0.21
N ALA A 17 -11.94 12.10 0.33
CA ALA A 17 -11.69 13.04 1.42
C ALA A 17 -11.20 12.32 2.69
N HIS A 18 -11.78 11.17 3.03
CA HIS A 18 -11.29 10.34 4.13
C HIS A 18 -9.89 9.78 3.88
N ALA A 19 -9.50 9.50 2.64
CA ALA A 19 -8.15 9.03 2.33
C ALA A 19 -7.09 10.09 2.61
N ARG A 20 -7.36 11.35 2.23
CA ARG A 20 -6.51 12.48 2.60
C ARG A 20 -6.42 12.69 4.11
N LEU A 21 -7.54 12.57 4.84
CA LEU A 21 -7.55 12.64 6.30
C LEU A 21 -6.79 11.47 6.95
N LEU A 22 -6.93 10.26 6.40
CA LEU A 22 -6.18 9.08 6.82
C LEU A 22 -4.68 9.35 6.69
N TRP A 23 -4.22 9.84 5.54
CA TRP A 23 -2.81 10.18 5.36
C TRP A 23 -2.33 11.29 6.30
N ALA A 24 -3.13 12.33 6.53
CA ALA A 24 -2.80 13.37 7.50
C ALA A 24 -2.64 12.81 8.93
N THR A 25 -3.38 11.75 9.26
CA THR A 25 -3.35 11.08 10.57
C THR A 25 -2.14 10.15 10.73
N ILE A 26 -1.84 9.33 9.71
CA ILE A 26 -0.80 8.28 9.82
C ILE A 26 0.54 8.65 9.16
N GLY A 27 0.54 9.64 8.26
CA GLY A 27 1.71 10.12 7.53
C GLY A 27 2.93 10.38 8.40
N PRO A 28 2.79 11.09 9.55
CA PRO A 28 3.91 11.33 10.48
C PRO A 28 4.55 10.05 11.05
N GLN A 29 3.82 8.94 11.11
CA GLN A 29 4.30 7.67 11.66
C GLN A 29 4.93 6.76 10.59
N THR A 30 4.80 7.10 9.30
CA THR A 30 5.15 6.23 8.17
C THR A 30 6.62 5.82 8.18
N ASP A 31 7.53 6.69 8.61
CA ASP A 31 8.96 6.35 8.68
C ASP A 31 9.18 5.16 9.64
N SER A 32 8.55 5.18 10.81
CA SER A 32 8.64 4.09 11.78
C SER A 32 7.95 2.81 11.31
N ILE A 33 6.83 2.93 10.59
CA ILE A 33 6.09 1.80 10.03
C ILE A 33 6.93 1.08 8.97
N VAL A 34 7.53 1.86 8.08
CA VAL A 34 8.37 1.37 7.00
C VAL A 34 9.69 0.81 7.54
N GLU A 35 10.25 1.39 8.61
CA GLU A 35 11.38 0.81 9.34
C GLU A 35 11.07 -0.61 9.83
N ARG A 36 10.02 -0.76 10.65
CA ARG A 36 9.58 -2.06 11.20
C ARG A 36 9.26 -3.07 10.09
N PHE A 37 8.71 -2.62 8.96
CA PHE A 37 8.48 -3.49 7.82
C PHE A 37 9.78 -4.08 7.27
N TYR A 38 10.82 -3.26 7.04
CA TYR A 38 12.07 -3.76 6.50
C TYR A 38 12.91 -4.58 7.50
N GLU A 39 12.78 -4.32 8.80
CA GLU A 39 13.32 -5.21 9.84
C GLU A 39 12.76 -6.62 9.69
N ARG A 40 11.43 -6.75 9.60
CA ARG A 40 10.75 -8.06 9.42
C ARG A 40 11.12 -8.73 8.11
N VAL A 41 11.20 -7.97 7.01
CA VAL A 41 11.60 -8.50 5.70
C VAL A 41 13.03 -9.04 5.74
N HIS A 42 13.94 -8.34 6.41
CA HIS A 42 15.32 -8.75 6.57
C HIS A 42 15.43 -10.03 7.43
N GLU A 43 14.72 -10.07 8.56
CA GLU A 43 14.68 -11.24 9.46
C GLU A 43 14.12 -12.49 8.76
N ALA A 44 13.04 -12.34 8.00
CA ALA A 44 12.38 -13.44 7.29
C ALA A 44 13.16 -13.95 6.07
N ARG A 45 14.23 -13.26 5.64
CA ARG A 45 15.08 -13.63 4.50
C ARG A 45 14.29 -13.95 3.21
N ILE A 46 13.22 -13.20 2.99
CA ILE A 46 12.23 -13.43 1.90
C ILE A 46 12.89 -13.42 0.52
N THR A 47 13.92 -12.60 0.33
CA THR A 47 14.63 -12.49 -0.95
C THR A 47 16.08 -12.05 -0.76
N ARG A 48 16.98 -12.57 -1.60
CA ARG A 48 18.39 -12.15 -1.66
C ARG A 48 18.59 -10.73 -2.22
N HIS A 49 17.56 -10.17 -2.86
CA HIS A 49 17.63 -8.87 -3.54
C HIS A 49 17.51 -7.68 -2.57
N ILE A 50 17.15 -7.92 -1.31
CA ILE A 50 17.03 -6.90 -0.27
C ILE A 50 18.28 -6.96 0.63
N ASN A 51 19.14 -5.96 0.48
CA ASN A 51 20.33 -5.73 1.32
C ASN A 51 20.28 -4.34 1.96
N SER A 52 21.13 -4.05 2.95
CA SER A 52 21.07 -2.79 3.71
C SER A 52 21.11 -1.52 2.84
N PRO A 53 21.99 -1.40 1.81
CA PRO A 53 21.97 -0.26 0.90
C PRO A 53 20.68 -0.15 0.04
N ALA A 54 20.09 -1.28 -0.34
CA ALA A 54 18.79 -1.29 -1.03
C ALA A 54 17.67 -0.84 -0.10
N ILE A 55 17.67 -1.28 1.16
CA ILE A 55 16.65 -0.94 2.16
C ILE A 55 16.51 0.57 2.30
N SER A 56 17.60 1.34 2.48
CA SER A 56 17.51 2.79 2.66
C SER A 56 16.79 3.49 1.49
N ARG A 57 17.08 3.10 0.26
CA ARG A 57 16.39 3.63 -0.93
C ARG A 57 14.94 3.15 -1.02
N LEU A 58 14.68 1.90 -0.67
CA LEU A 58 13.35 1.31 -0.71
C LEU A 58 12.41 1.93 0.32
N LYS A 59 12.91 2.32 1.50
CA LYS A 59 12.14 3.04 2.53
C LYS A 59 11.56 4.35 1.99
N VAL A 60 12.37 5.14 1.28
CA VAL A 60 11.93 6.39 0.63
C VAL A 60 10.84 6.11 -0.41
N LYS A 61 11.04 5.09 -1.24
CA LYS A 61 10.04 4.69 -2.26
C LYS A 61 8.74 4.21 -1.64
N GLN A 62 8.80 3.42 -0.57
CA GLN A 62 7.61 2.95 0.16
C GLN A 62 6.82 4.13 0.70
N LYS A 63 7.46 5.06 1.41
CA LYS A 63 6.79 6.26 1.92
C LYS A 63 6.11 7.05 0.81
N ALA A 64 6.82 7.28 -0.30
CA ALA A 64 6.27 8.00 -1.45
C ALA A 64 5.08 7.27 -2.08
N HIS A 65 5.12 5.95 -2.18
CA HIS A 65 4.02 5.13 -2.68
C HIS A 65 2.76 5.26 -1.81
N TRP A 66 2.90 5.12 -0.49
CA TRP A 66 1.76 5.25 0.43
C TRP A 66 1.16 6.66 0.42
N ALA A 67 2.01 7.70 0.37
CA ALA A 67 1.55 9.07 0.20
C ALA A 67 0.74 9.24 -1.09
N ALA A 68 1.27 8.72 -2.22
CA ALA A 68 0.62 8.78 -3.51
C ALA A 68 -0.71 8.01 -3.52
N LEU A 69 -0.79 6.82 -2.89
CA LEU A 69 -2.01 6.04 -2.78
C LEU A 69 -3.14 6.85 -2.13
N PHE A 70 -2.90 7.42 -0.95
CA PHE A 70 -3.94 8.12 -0.19
C PHE A 70 -4.28 9.52 -0.73
N ASP A 71 -3.45 10.07 -1.61
CA ASP A 71 -3.74 11.28 -2.39
C ASP A 71 -4.34 10.97 -3.78
N SER A 72 -4.36 9.70 -4.20
CA SER A 72 -4.66 9.36 -5.59
C SER A 72 -6.11 9.61 -5.99
N ASN A 73 -6.28 10.00 -7.26
CA ASN A 73 -7.57 9.90 -7.94
C ASN A 73 -7.79 8.55 -8.64
N PHE A 74 -6.84 7.62 -8.50
CA PHE A 74 -6.74 6.39 -9.30
C PHE A 74 -6.77 6.67 -10.81
N ASP A 75 -6.07 7.73 -11.22
CA ASP A 75 -5.86 8.07 -12.63
C ASP A 75 -4.82 7.16 -13.30
N ASP A 76 -4.59 7.39 -14.59
CA ASP A 76 -3.67 6.59 -15.38
C ASP A 76 -2.21 6.71 -14.88
N ASP A 77 -1.81 7.88 -14.39
CA ASP A 77 -0.47 8.10 -13.85
C ASP A 77 -0.24 7.27 -12.59
N TYR A 78 -1.22 7.28 -11.67
CA TYR A 78 -1.21 6.43 -10.50
C TYR A 78 -1.20 4.95 -10.89
N ALA A 79 -2.11 4.50 -11.77
CA ALA A 79 -2.18 3.11 -12.22
C ALA A 79 -0.87 2.63 -12.85
N ASN A 80 -0.22 3.48 -13.67
CA ASN A 80 1.08 3.20 -14.27
C ASN A 80 2.19 3.10 -13.21
N SER A 81 2.13 3.90 -12.15
CA SER A 81 3.08 3.83 -11.03
C SER A 81 2.99 2.49 -10.29
N VAL A 82 1.78 2.03 -9.98
CA VAL A 82 1.53 0.75 -9.30
C VAL A 82 1.93 -0.42 -10.19
N ARG A 83 1.67 -0.33 -11.51
CA ARG A 83 2.14 -1.33 -12.48
C ARG A 83 3.66 -1.48 -12.45
N ARG A 84 4.42 -0.39 -12.39
CA ARG A 84 5.90 -0.44 -12.27
C ARG A 84 6.34 -1.14 -10.99
N ILE A 85 5.61 -0.95 -9.89
CA ILE A 85 5.88 -1.64 -8.61
C ILE A 85 5.63 -3.14 -8.76
N GLY A 86 4.51 -3.54 -9.37
CA GLY A 86 4.21 -4.95 -9.64
C GLY A 86 5.29 -5.62 -10.51
N LEU A 87 5.71 -4.96 -11.58
CA LEU A 87 6.79 -5.43 -12.45
C LEU A 87 8.12 -5.57 -11.69
N ALA A 88 8.47 -4.60 -10.84
CA ALA A 88 9.70 -4.67 -10.05
C ALA A 88 9.73 -5.87 -9.09
N HIS A 89 8.60 -6.24 -8.48
CA HIS A 89 8.51 -7.43 -7.63
C HIS A 89 8.53 -8.73 -8.45
N ARG A 90 7.92 -8.73 -9.63
CA ARG A 90 7.98 -9.85 -10.58
C ARG A 90 9.41 -10.10 -11.08
N ASP A 91 10.13 -9.05 -11.44
CA ASP A 91 11.47 -9.16 -12.05
C ASP A 91 12.51 -9.72 -11.06
N ILE A 92 12.25 -9.63 -9.75
CA ILE A 92 13.06 -10.30 -8.71
C ILE A 92 12.49 -11.68 -8.30
N ALA A 93 11.50 -12.19 -9.04
CA ALA A 93 10.78 -13.43 -8.77
C ALA A 93 10.23 -13.53 -7.34
N LEU A 94 9.73 -12.41 -6.78
CA LEU A 94 9.10 -12.44 -5.47
C LEU A 94 7.78 -13.19 -5.55
N ASP A 95 7.62 -14.24 -4.73
CA ASP A 95 6.35 -14.95 -4.57
C ASP A 95 5.19 -13.96 -4.29
N PRO A 96 4.10 -14.00 -5.06
CA PRO A 96 2.91 -13.16 -4.82
C PRO A 96 2.39 -13.23 -3.39
N LEU A 97 2.51 -14.37 -2.70
CA LEU A 97 2.09 -14.51 -1.30
C LEU A 97 2.91 -13.60 -0.37
N TRP A 98 4.21 -13.46 -0.62
CA TRP A 98 5.05 -12.52 0.14
C TRP A 98 4.73 -11.06 -0.18
N HIS A 99 4.30 -10.77 -1.41
CA HIS A 99 3.84 -9.43 -1.77
C HIS A 99 2.55 -9.07 -1.02
N VAL A 100 1.56 -9.98 -0.98
CA VAL A 100 0.33 -9.81 -0.19
C VAL A 100 0.65 -9.68 1.30
N ALA A 101 1.50 -10.55 1.84
CA ALA A 101 1.92 -10.49 3.24
C ALA A 101 2.60 -9.14 3.57
N GLY A 102 3.39 -8.59 2.65
CA GLY A 102 4.03 -7.29 2.81
C GLY A 102 3.03 -6.13 2.89
N TYR A 103 2.01 -6.12 2.03
CA TYR A 103 0.89 -5.18 2.13
C TYR A 103 0.21 -5.25 3.50
N MET A 104 -0.09 -6.46 3.95
CA MET A 104 -0.79 -6.65 5.24
C MET A 104 0.08 -6.25 6.43
N ALA A 105 1.39 -6.50 6.37
CA ALA A 105 2.31 -6.10 7.43
C ALA A 105 2.32 -4.57 7.64
N ILE A 106 2.32 -3.79 6.55
CA ILE A 106 2.23 -2.32 6.63
C ILE A 106 0.83 -1.88 7.04
N LYS A 107 -0.22 -2.46 6.45
CA LYS A 107 -1.61 -2.13 6.76
C LYS A 107 -1.94 -2.32 8.24
N ILE A 108 -1.47 -3.40 8.86
CA ILE A 108 -1.68 -3.66 10.31
C ILE A 108 -1.11 -2.52 11.14
N GLN A 109 0.09 -2.05 10.84
CA GLN A 109 0.72 -0.93 11.52
C GLN A 109 -0.04 0.40 11.30
N MET A 110 -0.58 0.61 10.09
CA MET A 110 -1.45 1.76 9.81
C MET A 110 -2.77 1.67 10.59
N THR A 111 -3.36 0.48 10.72
CA THR A 111 -4.55 0.24 11.55
C THR A 111 -4.27 0.59 13.02
N GLU A 112 -3.13 0.17 13.55
CA GLU A 112 -2.69 0.51 14.92
C GLU A 112 -2.52 2.02 15.09
N ALA A 113 -1.92 2.70 14.10
CA ALA A 113 -1.77 4.16 14.10
C ALA A 113 -3.13 4.89 14.14
N VAL A 114 -4.11 4.43 13.36
CA VAL A 114 -5.47 4.98 13.41
C VAL A 114 -6.12 4.69 14.75
N ALA A 115 -5.98 3.48 15.29
CA ALA A 115 -6.56 3.09 16.57
C ALA A 115 -6.02 3.94 17.73
N ALA A 116 -4.72 4.27 17.71
CA ALA A 116 -4.05 5.09 18.71
C ALA A 116 -4.27 6.61 18.57
N SER A 117 -4.92 7.08 17.50
CA SER A 117 -5.20 8.50 17.30
C SER A 117 -6.25 9.05 18.30
N GLU A 118 -6.30 10.38 18.45
CA GLU A 118 -7.31 11.09 19.27
C GLU A 118 -8.68 11.21 18.60
N LEU A 119 -8.88 10.57 17.44
CA LEU A 119 -10.13 10.59 16.71
C LEU A 119 -11.25 9.87 17.46
N THR A 120 -12.50 10.27 17.21
CA THR A 120 -13.67 9.58 17.75
C THR A 120 -13.76 8.15 17.19
N PRO A 121 -14.45 7.21 17.88
CA PRO A 121 -14.66 5.86 17.38
C PRO A 121 -15.27 5.81 15.97
N LEU A 122 -16.17 6.75 15.66
CA LEU A 122 -16.82 6.85 14.36
C LEU A 122 -15.84 7.29 13.27
N GLU A 123 -14.99 8.28 13.54
CA GLU A 123 -13.94 8.72 12.61
C GLU A 123 -12.92 7.61 12.37
N LYS A 124 -12.46 6.93 13.44
CA LYS A 124 -11.56 5.76 13.33
C LYS A 124 -12.16 4.70 12.42
N ASN A 125 -13.44 4.34 12.59
CA ASN A 125 -14.11 3.37 11.73
C ASN A 125 -14.13 3.82 10.26
N ARG A 126 -14.42 5.09 9.97
CA ARG A 126 -14.41 5.64 8.61
C ARG A 126 -13.02 5.56 7.97
N LEU A 127 -11.98 5.91 8.73
CA LEU A 127 -10.61 5.84 8.25
C LEU A 127 -10.15 4.40 8.00
N LEU A 128 -10.48 3.46 8.88
CA LEU A 128 -10.17 2.04 8.70
C LEU A 128 -10.87 1.43 7.48
N ARG A 129 -12.15 1.75 7.26
CA ARG A 129 -12.85 1.33 6.03
C ARG A 129 -12.18 1.92 4.78
N THR A 130 -11.72 3.15 4.85
CA THR A 130 -11.01 3.81 3.74
C THR A 130 -9.67 3.13 3.47
N LEU A 131 -8.92 2.81 4.52
CA LEU A 131 -7.67 2.04 4.44
C LEU A 131 -7.90 0.69 3.75
N ASP A 132 -8.94 -0.06 4.13
CA ASP A 132 -9.29 -1.35 3.51
C ASP A 132 -9.53 -1.21 2.01
N LYS A 133 -10.36 -0.22 1.61
CA LYS A 133 -10.71 0.04 0.21
C LYS A 133 -9.47 0.39 -0.63
N TYR A 134 -8.64 1.30 -0.13
CA TYR A 134 -7.47 1.80 -0.85
C TYR A 134 -6.40 0.71 -1.01
N VAL A 135 -6.11 -0.03 0.06
CA VAL A 135 -5.18 -1.16 0.01
C VAL A 135 -5.67 -2.25 -0.94
N ALA A 136 -6.98 -2.55 -0.96
CA ALA A 136 -7.53 -3.56 -1.84
C ALA A 136 -7.33 -3.22 -3.34
N ILE A 137 -7.60 -1.97 -3.74
CA ILE A 137 -7.39 -1.51 -5.13
C ILE A 137 -5.90 -1.56 -5.50
N ASP A 138 -5.04 -0.96 -4.68
CA ASP A 138 -3.61 -0.86 -4.93
C ASP A 138 -2.95 -2.25 -5.04
N MET A 139 -3.24 -3.13 -4.09
CA MET A 139 -2.77 -4.50 -4.09
C MET A 139 -3.26 -5.27 -5.32
N GLY A 140 -4.54 -5.12 -5.69
CA GLY A 140 -5.09 -5.76 -6.89
C GLY A 140 -4.42 -5.28 -8.18
N LEU A 141 -4.16 -3.97 -8.31
CA LEU A 141 -3.45 -3.40 -9.44
C LEU A 141 -1.99 -3.89 -9.49
N ALA A 142 -1.29 -3.89 -8.35
CA ALA A 142 0.09 -4.37 -8.27
C ALA A 142 0.22 -5.85 -8.63
N LEU A 143 -0.71 -6.69 -8.17
CA LEU A 143 -0.73 -8.12 -8.46
C LEU A 143 -1.15 -8.44 -9.90
N SER A 144 -1.93 -7.58 -10.55
CA SER A 144 -2.29 -7.78 -11.96
C SER A 144 -1.07 -7.87 -12.89
N ALA A 145 0.06 -7.25 -12.51
CA ALA A 145 1.33 -7.32 -13.22
C ALA A 145 1.98 -8.71 -13.19
N TYR A 146 1.62 -9.57 -12.23
CA TYR A 146 2.05 -10.97 -12.19
C TYR A 146 1.26 -11.83 -13.20
N ASN A 147 -0.03 -11.55 -13.36
CA ASN A 147 -0.93 -12.33 -14.23
C ASN A 147 -0.75 -12.01 -15.72
N ALA A 148 -0.27 -10.81 -16.06
CA ALA A 148 0.01 -10.43 -17.45
C ALA A 148 1.04 -11.35 -18.15
N ALA A 149 1.78 -12.17 -17.40
CA ALA A 149 2.75 -13.14 -17.92
C ALA A 149 2.18 -14.57 -18.11
N VAL A 150 0.93 -14.84 -17.72
CA VAL A 150 0.29 -16.17 -17.93
C VAL A 150 -0.36 -16.27 -19.32
N LEU A 151 -0.37 -15.16 -20.08
CA LEU A 151 -0.98 -15.07 -21.41
C LEU A 151 0.03 -14.90 -22.56
N ASP A 152 1.32 -15.10 -22.30
CA ASP A 152 2.37 -15.21 -23.34
C ASP A 152 2.95 -16.63 -23.39
#